data_AF-A0A947JA60-F1
#
_entry.id   AF-A0A947JA60-F1
#
_cell.length_a   1.000
_cell.length_b   1.000
_cell.length_c   1.000
_cell.angle_alpha   90.00
_cell.angle_beta   90.00
_cell.angle_gamma   90.00
#
_symmetry.space_group_name_H-M   'P 1'
#
loop_
_entity.id
_entity.type
_entity.pdbx_description
1 polymer ?
#
loop_
_entity_poly.entity_id
_entity_poly.type
_entity_poly.pdbx_seq_one_letter_code
_entity_poly.pdbx_strand_id
1 'polypeptide(L)'
;MSVSSRRHAVLIGLVLTVGSLLSTVGWAAAPAAVGHSPDRGEELGIAQPIEILFDQPMDRATVEHAFSLNPSHATEFHWADDRTLRVLPVAEWTRATTYDVLIATDAASALGERLVDPLAVSVTT
;
A
#
# COMPACT_ATOMS: atom_id res chain seq x y z
N MET A 1 -4.54 -81.41 -27.79
CA MET A 1 -4.19 -80.00 -28.02
C MET A 1 -5.15 -79.14 -27.21
N SER A 2 -4.69 -78.53 -26.12
CA SER A 2 -5.46 -77.57 -25.33
C SER A 2 -4.62 -76.29 -25.22
N VAL A 3 -5.20 -75.18 -25.62
CA VAL A 3 -4.54 -73.89 -25.89
C VAL A 3 -4.95 -72.88 -24.83
N SER A 4 -3.96 -72.37 -24.09
CA SER A 4 -3.86 -71.02 -23.50
C SER A 4 -4.96 -70.58 -22.50
N SER A 5 -4.80 -69.60 -21.62
CA SER A 5 -3.73 -68.66 -21.32
C SER A 5 -3.99 -68.11 -19.91
N ARG A 6 -2.91 -67.76 -19.23
CA ARG A 6 -2.87 -67.10 -17.93
C ARG A 6 -3.46 -65.69 -18.01
N ARG A 7 -4.16 -65.26 -16.95
CA ARG A 7 -4.14 -63.85 -16.51
C ARG A 7 -4.01 -63.82 -14.98
N HIS A 8 -2.80 -63.57 -14.51
CA HIS A 8 -2.51 -63.24 -13.12
C HIS A 8 -2.95 -61.79 -12.90
N ALA A 9 -3.81 -61.55 -11.91
CA ALA A 9 -4.16 -60.20 -11.47
C ALA A 9 -2.99 -59.65 -10.64
N VAL A 10 -2.43 -58.53 -11.07
CA VAL A 10 -1.41 -57.76 -10.36
C VAL A 10 -2.13 -56.69 -9.54
N LEU A 11 -2.04 -56.76 -8.21
CA LEU A 11 -2.48 -55.70 -7.28
C LEU A 11 -1.28 -54.84 -6.93
N ILE A 12 -1.20 -53.67 -7.55
CA ILE A 12 -0.33 -52.52 -7.23
C ILE A 12 -1.32 -51.34 -7.11
N GLY A 13 -1.32 -50.43 -6.15
CA GLY A 13 -0.50 -50.12 -5.01
C GLY A 13 -1.06 -48.80 -4.45
N LEU A 14 -1.05 -48.68 -3.12
CA LEU A 14 -1.13 -47.49 -2.27
C LEU A 14 -1.35 -46.11 -2.96
N VAL A 15 -2.54 -45.52 -2.77
CA VAL A 15 -2.78 -44.09 -3.02
C VAL A 15 -2.54 -43.32 -1.72
N LEU A 16 -1.36 -42.70 -1.60
CA LEU A 16 -1.10 -41.66 -0.60
C LEU A 16 -1.74 -40.36 -1.09
N THR A 17 -2.92 -40.00 -0.60
CA THR A 17 -3.43 -38.65 -0.81
C THR A 17 -2.64 -37.69 0.08
N VAL A 18 -1.71 -36.96 -0.54
CA VAL A 18 -1.09 -35.78 0.08
C VAL A 18 -2.22 -34.79 0.36
N GLY A 19 -2.47 -34.53 1.65
CA GLY A 19 -3.45 -33.54 2.10
C GLY A 19 -3.14 -32.19 1.46
N SER A 20 -4.09 -31.71 0.67
CA SER A 20 -3.99 -30.45 -0.06
C SER A 20 -3.66 -29.31 0.91
N LEU A 21 -2.57 -28.61 0.63
CA LEU A 21 -2.28 -27.31 1.22
C LEU A 21 -3.41 -26.37 0.79
N LEU A 22 -4.31 -26.04 1.70
CA LEU A 22 -5.17 -24.87 1.57
C LEU A 22 -4.27 -23.64 1.71
N SER A 23 -3.57 -23.26 0.65
CA SER A 23 -3.07 -21.90 0.54
C SER A 23 -4.29 -21.02 0.39
N THR A 24 -4.70 -20.36 1.47
CA THR A 24 -5.62 -19.24 1.39
C THR A 24 -4.96 -18.22 0.47
N VAL A 25 -5.45 -18.09 -0.76
CA VAL A 25 -5.16 -16.90 -1.56
C VAL A 25 -5.79 -15.76 -0.79
N GLY A 26 -5.03 -15.16 0.12
CA GLY A 26 -5.41 -13.92 0.76
C GLY A 26 -5.42 -12.90 -0.36
N TRP A 27 -6.62 -12.52 -0.82
CA TRP A 27 -6.74 -11.33 -1.63
C TRP A 27 -6.24 -10.18 -0.75
N ALA A 28 -5.06 -9.64 -1.04
CA ALA A 28 -4.60 -8.46 -0.35
C ALA A 28 -5.51 -7.32 -0.83
N ALA A 29 -6.14 -6.61 0.10
CA ALA A 29 -6.95 -5.46 -0.26
C ALA A 29 -6.06 -4.32 -0.76
N ALA A 30 -6.56 -3.55 -1.72
CA ALA A 30 -5.87 -2.35 -2.16
C ALA A 30 -5.79 -1.34 -1.00
N PRO A 31 -4.64 -0.67 -0.79
CA PRO A 31 -4.52 0.34 0.24
C PRO A 31 -5.42 1.54 -0.04
N ALA A 32 -5.77 2.26 1.03
CA ALA A 32 -6.44 3.56 0.95
C ALA A 32 -5.86 4.54 1.98
N ALA A 33 -5.81 5.82 1.60
CA ALA A 33 -5.60 6.90 2.56
C ALA A 33 -6.91 7.17 3.32
N VAL A 34 -6.87 7.05 4.64
CA VAL A 34 -8.06 7.14 5.51
C VAL A 34 -8.08 8.39 6.40
N GLY A 35 -6.99 9.16 6.40
CA GLY A 35 -6.93 10.42 7.13
C GLY A 35 -5.76 11.29 6.69
N HIS A 36 -5.87 12.58 6.96
CA HIS A 36 -4.77 13.54 6.83
C HIS A 36 -4.88 14.59 7.93
N SER A 37 -3.76 15.22 8.24
CA SER A 37 -3.69 16.39 9.12
C SER A 37 -2.88 17.49 8.42
N PRO A 38 -3.30 18.76 8.48
CA PRO A 38 -4.53 19.26 9.09
C PRO A 38 -5.80 18.72 8.44
N ASP A 39 -6.89 18.63 9.21
CA ASP A 39 -8.20 18.26 8.68
C ASP A 39 -8.78 19.39 7.82
N ARG A 40 -9.85 19.08 7.07
CA ARG A 40 -10.53 20.09 6.26
C ARG A 40 -11.02 21.26 7.13
N GLY A 41 -10.51 22.45 6.86
CA GLY A 41 -10.87 23.68 7.57
C GLY A 41 -9.92 24.03 8.71
N GLU A 42 -8.92 23.20 8.98
CA GLU A 42 -7.80 23.52 9.87
C GLU A 42 -6.66 24.19 9.10
N GLU A 43 -5.86 24.97 9.81
CA GLU A 43 -4.67 25.63 9.27
C GLU A 43 -3.42 24.77 9.51
N LEU A 44 -2.54 24.73 8.51
CA LEU A 44 -1.21 24.14 8.60
C LEU A 44 -0.28 25.14 9.28
N GLY A 45 0.13 24.84 10.51
CA GLY A 45 1.18 25.63 11.15
C GLY A 45 2.45 25.65 10.28
N ILE A 46 3.10 26.81 10.19
CA ILE A 46 4.27 27.04 9.31
C ILE A 46 5.46 26.08 9.51
N ALA A 47 5.55 25.42 10.66
CA ALA A 47 6.57 24.41 10.98
C ALA A 47 5.96 23.02 11.27
N GLN A 48 4.66 22.86 11.08
CA GLN A 48 3.96 21.60 11.31
C GLN A 48 4.08 20.68 10.09
N PRO A 49 4.10 19.35 10.30
CA PRO A 49 4.02 18.40 9.21
C PRO A 49 2.62 18.36 8.61
N ILE A 50 2.55 17.99 7.34
CA ILE A 50 1.34 17.39 6.77
C ILE A 50 1.41 15.90 7.09
N GLU A 51 0.39 15.35 7.75
CA GLU A 51 0.32 13.92 8.05
C GLU A 51 -0.69 13.21 7.14
N ILE A 52 -0.38 11.99 6.73
CA ILE A 52 -1.24 11.15 5.90
C ILE A 52 -1.26 9.76 6.50
N LEU A 53 -2.45 9.26 6.82
CA LEU A 53 -2.67 7.94 7.42
C LEU A 53 -3.29 6.99 6.40
N PHE A 54 -2.65 5.83 6.24
CA PHE A 54 -3.14 4.72 5.42
C PHE A 54 -3.83 3.65 6.29
N ASP A 55 -4.77 2.92 5.70
CA ASP A 55 -5.48 1.81 6.36
C ASP A 55 -4.59 0.58 6.61
N GLN A 56 -3.47 0.46 5.90
CA GLN A 56 -2.55 -0.66 5.99
C GLN A 56 -1.08 -0.24 5.73
N PRO A 57 -0.09 -1.10 6.06
CA PRO A 57 1.31 -0.81 5.82
C PRO A 57 1.63 -0.53 4.35
N MET A 58 2.43 0.49 4.09
CA MET A 58 2.83 0.94 2.74
C MET A 58 4.27 0.60 2.39
N ASP A 59 4.55 0.44 1.10
CA ASP A 59 5.91 0.55 0.58
C ASP A 59 6.27 2.04 0.50
N ARG A 60 7.11 2.45 1.45
CA ARG A 60 7.50 3.85 1.66
C ARG A 60 8.10 4.49 0.41
N ALA A 61 8.96 3.76 -0.30
CA ALA A 61 9.64 4.29 -1.48
C ALA A 61 8.66 4.55 -2.62
N THR A 62 7.66 3.69 -2.79
CA THR A 62 6.62 3.90 -3.82
C THR A 62 5.72 5.09 -3.50
N VAL A 63 5.39 5.28 -2.21
CA VAL A 63 4.58 6.43 -1.76
C VAL A 63 5.34 7.74 -1.96
N GLU A 64 6.61 7.80 -1.55
CA GLU A 64 7.46 8.98 -1.73
C GLU A 64 7.68 9.33 -3.20
N HIS A 65 7.84 8.32 -4.07
CA HIS A 65 7.94 8.54 -5.52
C HIS A 65 6.63 9.00 -6.15
N ALA A 66 5.48 8.56 -5.62
CA ALA A 66 4.15 8.95 -6.10
C ALA A 66 3.65 10.29 -5.53
N PHE A 67 4.39 10.89 -4.59
CA PHE A 67 4.03 12.13 -3.93
C PHE A 67 4.34 13.36 -4.81
N SER A 68 3.44 14.34 -4.79
CA SER A 68 3.69 15.67 -5.34
C SER A 68 3.00 16.75 -4.51
N LEU A 69 3.57 17.96 -4.56
CA LEU A 69 3.12 19.13 -3.82
C LEU A 69 3.11 20.35 -4.74
N ASN A 70 2.01 21.09 -4.74
CA ASN A 70 1.85 22.34 -5.50
C ASN A 70 1.29 23.47 -4.60
N PRO A 71 1.91 24.65 -4.51
CA PRO A 71 3.18 25.01 -5.14
C PRO A 71 4.33 24.15 -4.61
N SER A 72 5.36 23.97 -5.44
CA SER A 72 6.54 23.20 -5.04
C SER A 72 7.22 23.86 -3.84
N HIS A 73 7.52 23.07 -2.82
CA HIS A 73 8.26 23.48 -1.62
C HIS A 73 9.25 22.38 -1.26
N ALA A 74 10.37 22.73 -0.64
CA ALA A 74 11.36 21.73 -0.23
C ALA A 74 10.84 20.99 1.01
N THR A 75 10.77 19.65 0.95
CA THR A 75 10.21 18.80 2.00
C THR A 75 11.09 17.59 2.32
N GLU A 76 10.95 17.09 3.55
CA GLU A 76 11.51 15.82 4.01
C GLU A 76 10.38 14.84 4.35
N PHE A 77 10.58 13.56 4.00
CA PHE A 77 9.63 12.49 4.29
C PHE A 77 10.04 11.73 5.54
N HIS A 78 9.15 11.71 6.53
CA HIS A 78 9.32 10.97 7.77
C HIS A 78 8.17 9.99 7.94
N TRP A 79 8.46 8.76 8.35
CA TRP A 79 7.42 7.77 8.64
C TRP A 79 7.32 7.56 10.15
N ALA A 80 6.15 7.85 10.73
CA ALA A 80 5.93 7.64 12.16
C ALA A 80 5.78 6.15 12.48
N ASP A 81 5.20 5.40 11.55
CA ASP A 81 5.11 3.94 11.51
C ASP A 81 4.97 3.49 10.04
N ASP A 82 4.65 2.23 9.77
CA ASP A 82 4.50 1.73 8.40
C ASP A 82 3.26 2.24 7.65
N ARG A 83 2.39 3.01 8.34
CA ARG A 83 1.09 3.46 7.83
C ARG A 83 0.94 4.98 7.80
N THR A 84 1.87 5.71 8.42
CA THR A 84 1.71 7.14 8.66
C THR A 84 2.89 7.91 8.11
N LEU A 85 2.65 8.62 6.99
CA LEU A 85 3.61 9.52 6.37
C LEU A 85 3.48 10.92 7.00
N ARG A 86 4.61 11.54 7.29
CA ARG A 86 4.76 12.94 7.69
C ARG A 86 5.63 13.66 6.67
N VAL A 87 5.10 14.73 6.10
CA VAL A 87 5.81 15.61 5.16
C VAL A 87 6.18 16.88 5.90
N LEU A 88 7.47 17.04 6.19
CA LEU A 88 7.99 18.20 6.91
C LEU A 88 8.55 19.22 5.93
N PRO A 89 8.35 20.52 6.15
CA PRO A 89 9.01 21.52 5.34
C PRO A 89 10.49 21.66 5.75
N VAL A 90 11.41 21.71 4.78
CA VAL A 90 12.85 21.94 5.06
C VAL A 90 13.10 23.33 5.64
N ALA A 91 12.29 24.31 5.21
CA ALA A 91 12.19 25.66 5.77
C ALA A 91 10.71 26.01 5.90
N GLU A 92 10.33 26.88 6.85
CA GLU A 92 8.93 27.24 7.14
C GLU A 92 8.05 27.33 5.88
N TRP A 93 6.85 26.75 5.96
CA TRP A 93 5.86 26.89 4.89
C TRP A 93 5.60 28.37 4.59
N THR A 94 5.33 28.67 3.33
CA THR A 94 4.91 30.03 2.96
C THR A 94 3.54 30.28 3.59
N ARG A 95 3.39 31.39 4.33
CA ARG A 95 2.12 31.77 4.98
C ARG A 95 1.04 32.11 3.95
N ALA A 96 -0.23 31.99 4.34
CA ALA A 96 -1.38 32.32 3.50
C ALA A 96 -1.32 31.65 2.12
N THR A 97 -0.80 30.42 2.10
CA THR A 97 -0.58 29.65 0.87
C THR A 97 -1.32 28.33 0.98
N THR A 98 -2.13 28.04 -0.04
CA THR A 98 -2.75 26.73 -0.19
C THR A 98 -1.80 25.80 -0.93
N TYR A 99 -1.52 24.66 -0.31
CA TYR A 99 -0.73 23.58 -0.86
C TYR A 99 -1.64 22.39 -1.20
N ASP A 100 -1.63 22.01 -2.48
CA ASP A 100 -2.25 20.81 -3.00
C ASP A 100 -1.27 19.65 -2.92
N VAL A 101 -1.64 18.65 -2.13
CA VAL A 101 -0.92 17.40 -1.96
C VAL A 101 -1.58 16.33 -2.81
N LEU A 102 -0.80 15.60 -3.60
CA LEU A 102 -1.25 14.46 -4.39
C LEU A 102 -0.35 13.26 -4.13
N ILE A 103 -0.95 12.10 -3.85
CA ILE A 103 -0.29 10.79 -3.90
C ILE A 103 -0.96 9.99 -5.02
N ALA A 104 -0.21 9.75 -6.09
CA ALA A 104 -0.69 9.04 -7.27
C ALA A 104 -0.89 7.54 -7.02
N THR A 105 -1.59 6.87 -7.94
CA THR A 105 -1.94 5.45 -7.86
C THR A 105 -0.75 4.50 -7.99
N ASP A 106 0.46 5.00 -8.26
CA ASP A 106 1.67 4.18 -8.27
C ASP A 106 2.16 3.83 -6.86
N ALA A 107 1.67 4.53 -5.83
CA ALA A 107 1.89 4.17 -4.43
C ALA A 107 1.30 2.78 -4.13
N ALA A 108 2.08 1.94 -3.45
CA ALA A 108 1.72 0.57 -3.15
C ALA A 108 1.80 0.26 -1.65
N SER A 109 1.02 -0.73 -1.23
CA SER A 109 1.12 -1.35 0.08
C SER A 109 2.43 -2.13 0.22
N ALA A 110 2.79 -2.51 1.44
CA ALA A 110 3.94 -3.39 1.70
C ALA A 110 3.80 -4.78 1.03
N LEU A 111 2.59 -5.15 0.59
CA LEU A 111 2.31 -6.38 -0.15
C LEU A 111 2.30 -6.19 -1.68
N GLY A 112 2.52 -4.96 -2.17
CA GLY A 112 2.61 -4.65 -3.59
C GLY A 112 1.29 -4.23 -4.26
N GLU A 113 0.17 -4.26 -3.53
CA GLU A 113 -1.12 -3.77 -4.04
C GLU A 113 -1.12 -2.24 -4.14
N ARG A 114 -1.54 -1.69 -5.27
CA ARG A 114 -1.54 -0.24 -5.53
C ARG A 114 -2.79 0.46 -5.03
N LEU A 115 -2.67 1.75 -4.72
CA LEU A 115 -3.83 2.62 -4.53
C LEU A 115 -4.75 2.53 -5.75
N VAL A 116 -6.06 2.37 -5.52
CA VAL A 116 -7.06 2.40 -6.58
C VAL A 116 -7.36 3.83 -6.99
N ASP A 117 -7.56 4.70 -6.01
CA ASP A 117 -7.81 6.13 -6.19
C ASP A 117 -6.61 6.93 -5.66
N PRO A 118 -6.19 8.00 -6.36
CA PRO A 118 -5.17 8.88 -5.83
C PRO A 118 -5.70 9.64 -4.61
N LEU A 119 -4.83 9.94 -3.65
CA LEU A 119 -5.15 10.89 -2.59
C LEU A 119 -4.91 12.31 -3.12
N ALA A 120 -5.91 13.18 -3.05
CA ALA A 120 -5.76 14.61 -3.34
C ALA A 120 -6.35 15.44 -2.20
N VAL A 121 -5.53 16.25 -1.53
CA VAL A 121 -5.93 17.11 -0.41
C VAL A 121 -5.32 18.50 -0.54
N SER A 122 -6.04 19.52 -0.08
CA SER A 122 -5.55 20.91 -0.05
C SER A 122 -5.46 21.37 1.40
N VAL A 123 -4.29 21.86 1.80
CA VAL A 123 -4.02 22.39 3.14
C VAL A 123 -3.58 23.84 3.02
N THR A 124 -3.95 24.70 3.97
CA THR A 124 -3.64 26.14 3.92
C THR A 124 -2.93 26.59 5.18
N THR A 125 -1.92 27.42 5.01
CA THR A 125 -1.08 28.00 6.08
C THR A 125 -1.47 29.41 6.49
#